data_AF-A0A4W5NIS7-F1
#
_entry.id   AF-A0A4W5NIS7-F1
#
_cell.length_a   1.000
_cell.length_b   1.000
_cell.length_c   1.000
_cell.angle_alpha   90.00
_cell.angle_beta   90.00
_cell.angle_gamma   90.00
#
_symmetry.space_group_name_H-M   'P 1'
#
loop_
_entity.id
_entity.type
_entity.pdbx_description
1 polymer ?
#
loop_
_entity_poly.entity_id
_entity_poly.type
_entity_poly.pdbx_seq_one_letter_code
_entity_poly.pdbx_strand_id
1 'polypeptide(L)' 'NCFELFIPENKDQVIKACKTEADGRVVEGNHTFYRISAPTTEEKDEWMNSIKAAISRDPFYEMLATRKKKVSSMKRH' A
#
# COMPACT_ATOMS: atom_id res chain seq x y z
N ASN A 1 18.83 -4.57 3.66
CA ASN A 1 17.91 -3.91 4.63
C ASN A 1 16.48 -4.24 4.24
N CYS A 2 15.99 -5.42 4.63
CA CYS A 2 14.72 -5.95 4.11
C CYS A 2 13.59 -5.91 5.14
N PHE A 3 12.35 -5.78 4.65
CA PHE A 3 11.13 -5.90 5.44
C PHE A 3 10.03 -6.59 4.61
N GLU A 4 8.96 -7.03 5.27
CA GLU A 4 7.87 -7.77 4.64
C GLU A 4 6.52 -7.14 4.93
N LEU A 5 5.65 -7.13 3.91
CA LEU A 5 4.23 -6.88 4.05
C LEU A 5 3.51 -8.24 3.96
N PHE A 6 2.76 -8.60 4.99
CA PHE A 6 2.06 -9.88 5.09
C PHE A 6 0.74 -9.70 5.86
N ILE A 7 -0.17 -10.67 5.73
CA ILE A 7 -1.41 -10.73 6.50
C ILE A 7 -1.14 -11.54 7.78
N PRO A 8 -1.15 -10.91 8.98
CA PRO A 8 -0.79 -11.62 10.20
C PRO A 8 -1.79 -12.70 10.61
N GLU A 9 -3.08 -12.53 10.27
CA GLU A 9 -4.14 -13.48 10.62
C GLU A 9 -4.14 -14.74 9.73
N ASN A 10 -3.58 -14.66 8.52
CA ASN A 10 -3.54 -15.77 7.58
C ASN A 10 -2.35 -15.66 6.63
N LYS A 11 -1.28 -16.40 6.93
CA LYS A 11 -0.02 -16.34 6.17
C LYS A 11 -0.09 -16.93 4.76
N ASP A 12 -1.07 -17.80 4.51
CA ASP A 12 -1.26 -18.45 3.20
C ASP A 12 -2.23 -17.68 2.30
N GLN A 13 -2.90 -16.65 2.84
CA GLN A 13 -3.80 -15.82 2.08
C GLN A 13 -3.03 -14.93 1.09
N VAL A 14 -3.46 -14.95 -0.17
CA VAL A 14 -2.95 -14.04 -1.20
C VAL A 14 -3.35 -12.61 -0.86
N ILE A 15 -2.37 -11.71 -0.86
CA ILE A 15 -2.59 -10.28 -0.64
C ILE A 15 -3.35 -9.72 -1.84
N LYS A 16 -4.48 -9.05 -1.56
CA LYS A 16 -5.28 -8.37 -2.58
C LYS A 16 -4.49 -7.23 -3.21
N ALA A 17 -4.00 -7.44 -4.43
CA ALA A 17 -3.25 -6.48 -5.24
C ALA A 17 -3.49 -6.75 -6.73
N CYS A 18 -3.09 -5.82 -7.59
CA CYS A 18 -3.04 -6.02 -9.04
C CYS A 18 -1.67 -5.66 -9.60
N LYS A 19 -1.32 -6.25 -10.75
CA LYS A 19 -0.13 -5.92 -11.54
C LYS A 19 -0.47 -5.89 -13.03
N THR A 20 0.42 -5.26 -13.80
CA THR A 20 0.33 -5.24 -15.26
C THR A 20 1.31 -6.26 -15.83
N GLU A 21 0.83 -7.11 -16.74
CA GLU A 21 1.68 -8.04 -17.51
C GLU A 21 2.36 -7.31 -18.68
N ALA A 22 3.36 -7.96 -19.29
CA ALA A 22 4.12 -7.37 -20.40
C ALA A 22 3.24 -7.04 -21.62
N ASP A 23 2.10 -7.72 -21.77
CA ASP A 23 1.11 -7.47 -22.82
C ASP A 23 0.09 -6.36 -22.47
N GLY A 24 0.25 -5.71 -21.31
CA GLY A 24 -0.58 -4.60 -20.86
C GLY A 24 -1.85 -5.00 -20.10
N ARG A 25 -2.14 -6.30 -19.94
CA ARG A 25 -3.30 -6.73 -19.15
C ARG A 25 -3.08 -6.52 -17.66
N VAL A 26 -4.14 -6.13 -16.96
CA VAL A 26 -4.16 -6.05 -15.50
C VAL A 26 -4.65 -7.38 -14.93
N VAL A 27 -3.85 -7.98 -14.05
CA VAL A 27 -4.13 -9.26 -13.39
C VAL A 27 -3.98 -9.14 -11.88
N GLU A 28 -4.61 -10.05 -11.14
CA GLU A 28 -4.42 -10.13 -9.69
C GLU A 28 -2.98 -10.53 -9.33
N GLY A 29 -2.48 -9.98 -8.23
CA GLY A 29 -1.21 -10.41 -7.64
C GLY A 29 -1.34 -11.83 -7.07
N ASN A 30 -0.22 -12.55 -7.01
CA ASN A 30 -0.13 -13.92 -6.50
C ASN A 30 0.75 -14.05 -5.25
N HIS A 31 1.06 -12.93 -4.59
CA HIS A 31 1.96 -12.89 -3.44
C HIS A 31 1.19 -13.12 -2.14
N THR A 32 1.66 -14.03 -1.29
CA THR A 32 1.21 -14.16 0.11
C THR A 32 1.96 -13.19 1.05
N PHE A 33 3.13 -12.71 0.61
CA PHE A 33 3.87 -11.63 1.23
C PHE A 33 4.65 -10.83 0.17
N TYR A 34 4.91 -9.56 0.46
CA TYR A 34 5.84 -8.74 -0.32
C TYR A 34 7.10 -8.48 0.48
N ARG A 35 8.23 -9.02 0.02
CA ARG A 35 9.55 -8.70 0.57
C ARG A 35 10.16 -7.53 -0.20
N ILE A 36 10.52 -6.48 0.52
CA ILE A 36 11.09 -5.25 -0.03
C ILE A 36 12.46 -5.04 0.61
N SER A 37 13.44 -4.62 -0.19
CA SER A 37 14.76 -4.23 0.30
C SER A 37 14.98 -2.75 0.07
N ALA A 38 15.38 -2.03 1.12
CA ALA A 38 15.89 -0.67 1.01
C ALA A 38 17.43 -0.68 0.82
N PRO A 39 17.99 0.36 0.17
CA PRO A 39 19.43 0.54 0.06
C PRO A 39 20.13 0.67 1.42
N THR A 40 19.58 1.45 2.36
CA THR A 40 20.16 1.63 3.71
C THR A 40 19.24 1.14 4.84
N THR A 41 19.76 1.09 6.06
CA THR A 41 18.97 0.73 7.25
C THR A 41 18.01 1.85 7.60
N GLU A 42 18.46 3.09 7.46
CA GLU A 42 17.70 4.31 7.74
C GLU A 42 16.48 4.40 6.83
N GLU A 43 16.67 4.17 5.53
CA GLU A 43 15.57 4.13 4.56
C GLU A 43 14.60 2.98 4.85
N LYS A 44 15.10 1.80 5.24
CA LYS A 44 14.23 0.67 5.63
C LYS A 44 13.33 1.07 6.82
N ASP A 45 13.89 1.72 7.83
CA ASP A 45 13.12 2.15 9.01
C ASP A 45 12.13 3.28 8.67
N GLU A 46 12.52 4.24 7.80
CA GLU A 46 11.63 5.28 7.29
C GLU A 46 10.44 4.70 6.52
N TRP A 47 10.68 3.75 5.61
CA TRP A 47 9.63 3.03 4.90
C TRP A 47 8.69 2.29 5.84
N MET A 48 9.25 1.55 6.81
CA MET A 48 8.44 0.80 7.79
C MET A 48 7.56 1.73 8.62
N ASN A 49 8.08 2.86 9.09
CA ASN A 49 7.33 3.84 9.87
C ASN A 49 6.21 4.49 9.04
N SER A 50 6.51 4.89 7.80
CA SER A 50 5.55 5.50 6.90
C SER A 50 4.40 4.55 6.55
N ILE A 51 4.70 3.28 6.27
CA ILE A 51 3.70 2.26 5.95
C ILE A 51 2.82 1.98 7.18
N LYS A 52 3.39 1.83 8.38
CA LYS A 52 2.61 1.66 9.62
C LYS A 52 1.68 2.84 9.89
N ALA A 53 2.18 4.07 9.72
CA ALA A 53 1.38 5.27 9.87
C ALA A 53 0.22 5.34 8.87
N ALA A 54 0.45 4.92 7.62
CA ALA A 54 -0.59 4.90 6.58
C ALA A 54 -1.67 3.82 6.79
N ILE A 55 -1.33 2.72 7.47
CA ILE A 55 -2.29 1.65 7.83
C ILE A 55 -3.10 2.03 9.07
N SER A 56 -2.51 2.82 9.97
CA SER A 56 -3.22 3.36 11.12
C SER A 56 -4.39 4.21 10.62
N ARG A 57 -5.62 3.72 10.83
CA ARG A 57 -6.87 4.44 10.56
C ARG A 57 -6.96 5.65 11.50
N ASP A 58 -6.31 6.73 11.10
CA ASP A 58 -6.51 8.02 11.72
C ASP A 58 -7.80 8.66 11.13
N PRO A 59 -8.85 8.89 11.93
CA PRO A 59 -10.08 9.55 11.47
C PRO A 59 -9.82 10.90 10.79
N PHE A 60 -8.74 11.59 11.14
CA PHE A 60 -8.31 12.82 10.48
C PHE A 60 -7.86 12.57 9.04
N TYR A 61 -7.05 11.52 8.79
CA TYR A 61 -6.62 11.16 7.44
C TYR A 61 -7.78 10.70 6.57
N GLU A 62 -8.74 9.94 7.12
CA GLU A 62 -9.97 9.56 6.40
C GLU A 62 -10.85 10.78 6.06
N MET A 63 -11.00 11.72 7.00
CA MET A 63 -11.71 12.97 6.76
C MET A 63 -11.04 13.82 5.66
N LEU A 64 -9.71 13.93 5.69
CA LEU A 64 -8.95 14.65 4.67
C LEU A 64 -9.06 13.99 3.29
N ALA A 65 -8.94 12.66 3.21
CA ALA A 65 -9.10 11.91 1.96
C ALA A 65 -10.50 12.12 1.38
N THR A 66 -11.53 12.07 2.22
CA THR A 66 -12.93 12.33 1.83
C THR A 66 -13.11 13.75 1.28
N ARG A 67 -12.56 14.76 1.96
CA ARG A 67 -12.60 16.16 1.50
C ARG A 67 -11.89 16.35 0.16
N LYS A 68 -10.67 15.81 0.00
CA LYS A 68 -9.92 15.87 -1.27
C LYS A 68 -10.70 15.24 -2.42
N LYS A 69 -11.34 14.07 -2.19
CA LYS A 69 -12.14 13.38 -3.20
C LYS A 69 -13.33 14.24 -3.66
N LYS A 70 -14.07 14.86 -2.73
CA LYS A 70 -15.19 15.77 -3.06
C LYS A 70 -14.76 16.96 -3.92
N VAL A 71 -13.64 17.62 -3.57
CA VAL A 71 -13.11 18.76 -4.32
C VAL A 71 -12.67 18.35 -5.74
N SER A 72 -12.03 17.19 -5.90
CA SER A 72 -11.62 16.71 -7.23
C SER A 72 -12.79 16.38 -8.16
N SER A 73 -13.92 15.93 -7.59
CA SER A 73 -15.14 15.65 -8.36
C SER A 73 -15.82 16.91 -8.88
N MET A 74 -15.73 18.03 -8.14
CA MET A 74 -16.31 19.31 -8.55
C MET A 74 -15.52 20.00 -9.67
N LYS A 75 -14.22 19.71 -9.81
CA LYS A 75 -13.37 20.29 -10.88
C LYS A 75 -13.54 19.64 -12.26
N ARG A 76 -14.37 18.60 -12.38
CA ARG A 76 -14.61 17.88 -13.65
C ARG A 76 -15.87 18.37 -14.39
N HIS A 77 -16.39 19.53 -14.03
CA HIS A 77 -17.47 20.21 -14.74
C HIS A 77 -16.97 21.49 -15.39
#